data_AF-A0A8J2QF64-F1
#
_entry.id   AF-A0A8J2QF64-F1
#
_cell.length_a   1.000
_cell.length_b   1.000
_cell.length_c   1.000
_cell.angle_alpha   90.00
_cell.angle_beta   90.00
_cell.angle_gamma   90.00
#
_symmetry.space_group_name_H-M   'P 1'
#
loop_
_entity.id
_entity.type
_entity.pdbx_description
1 polymer ?
#
loop_
_entity_poly.entity_id
_entity_poly.type
_entity_poly.pdbx_seq_one_letter_code
_entity_poly.pdbx_strand_id
1 'polypeptide(L)'
;MWVSVEGSAAVAPCARGKHSATLLGGYVYVLGGRGAGGAVPLRDFWRYCLATSKWERLEARGEPPPALQEHTATAHHDRLYVFGGEAGALAETPLWIYDTTVLDILIIG
;
A
#
# COMPACT_ATOMS: atom_id res chain seq x y z
N MET A 1 -26.21 -1.72 6.46
CA MET A 1 -26.26 -0.88 5.25
C MET A 1 -24.84 -0.76 4.73
N TRP A 2 -24.60 -0.98 3.43
CA TRP A 2 -23.30 -0.75 2.80
C TRP A 2 -23.31 0.63 2.13
N VAL A 3 -22.21 1.37 2.25
CA VAL A 3 -22.04 2.68 1.59
C VAL A 3 -20.75 2.64 0.80
N SER A 4 -20.83 2.98 -0.49
CA SER A 4 -19.65 3.22 -1.30
C SER A 4 -19.10 4.60 -0.93
N VAL A 5 -17.83 4.67 -0.56
CA VAL A 5 -17.17 5.96 -0.33
C VAL A 5 -16.52 6.39 -1.64
N GLU A 6 -17.07 7.41 -2.29
CA GLU A 6 -16.41 8.00 -3.46
C GLU A 6 -15.14 8.72 -2.99
N GLY A 7 -13.98 8.32 -3.52
CA GLY A 7 -12.74 9.05 -3.27
C GLY A 7 -12.86 10.44 -3.89
N SER A 8 -12.70 11.50 -3.09
CA SER A 8 -13.04 12.87 -3.52
C SER A 8 -12.05 13.50 -4.52
N ALA A 9 -11.25 12.73 -5.27
CA ALA A 9 -10.11 13.27 -6.01
C ALA A 9 -9.87 12.61 -7.38
N ALA A 10 -9.32 13.41 -8.30
CA ALA A 10 -8.79 12.98 -9.59
C ALA A 10 -7.59 11.99 -9.50
N VAL A 11 -7.16 11.62 -8.29
CA VAL A 11 -5.99 10.79 -8.00
C VAL A 11 -6.39 9.68 -7.03
N ALA A 12 -6.43 8.43 -7.53
CA ALA A 12 -6.76 7.22 -6.78
C ALA A 12 -6.02 6.01 -7.40
N PRO A 13 -5.80 4.91 -6.66
CA PRO A 13 -5.24 3.70 -7.24
C PRO A 13 -6.19 3.15 -8.32
N CYS A 14 -5.62 2.53 -9.37
CA CYS A 14 -6.42 1.82 -10.35
C CYS A 14 -7.17 0.62 -9.74
N ALA A 15 -8.25 0.19 -10.40
CA ALA A 15 -8.93 -1.06 -10.08
C ALA A 15 -7.95 -2.23 -10.12
N ARG A 16 -7.91 -3.02 -9.04
CA ARG A 16 -6.90 -4.05 -8.82
C ARG A 16 -7.42 -5.20 -7.96
N GLY A 17 -6.86 -6.40 -8.14
CA GLY A 17 -7.03 -7.55 -7.25
C GLY A 17 -5.70 -7.99 -6.64
N LYS A 18 -5.72 -8.97 -5.73
CA LYS A 18 -4.52 -9.60 -5.14
C LYS A 18 -3.56 -8.63 -4.41
N HIS A 19 -4.04 -7.45 -4.02
CA HIS A 19 -3.28 -6.50 -3.21
C HIS A 19 -3.44 -6.84 -1.72
N SER A 20 -2.56 -6.28 -0.88
CA SER A 20 -2.86 -6.19 0.55
C SER A 20 -3.51 -4.85 0.88
N ALA A 21 -4.35 -4.85 1.91
CA ALA A 21 -4.92 -3.64 2.50
C ALA A 21 -4.85 -3.74 4.03
N THR A 22 -4.26 -2.73 4.68
CA THR A 22 -4.03 -2.74 6.13
C THR A 22 -4.42 -1.40 6.75
N LEU A 23 -5.23 -1.44 7.81
CA LEU A 23 -5.60 -0.27 8.59
C LEU A 23 -4.51 0.06 9.62
N LEU A 24 -4.05 1.31 9.64
CA LEU A 24 -3.13 1.81 10.68
C LEU A 24 -3.26 3.34 10.81
N GLY A 25 -3.33 3.86 12.04
CA GLY A 25 -3.21 5.30 12.31
C GLY A 25 -4.25 6.19 11.64
N GLY A 26 -5.47 5.70 11.38
CA GLY A 26 -6.51 6.46 10.66
C GLY A 26 -6.39 6.42 9.14
N TYR A 27 -5.50 5.58 8.61
CA TYR A 27 -5.30 5.38 7.19
C TYR A 27 -5.49 3.91 6.80
N VAL A 28 -6.03 3.67 5.59
CA VAL A 28 -5.98 2.36 4.95
C VAL A 28 -4.84 2.36 3.95
N TYR A 29 -3.83 1.54 4.18
CA TYR A 29 -2.67 1.36 3.30
C TYR A 29 -2.95 0.25 2.30
N VAL A 30 -2.65 0.49 1.02
CA VAL A 30 -2.84 -0.48 -0.08
C VAL A 30 -1.51 -0.64 -0.81
N LEU A 31 -0.99 -1.86 -0.85
CA LEU A 31 0.27 -2.19 -1.49
C LEU A 31 0.06 -3.17 -2.65
N GLY A 32 0.66 -2.84 -3.79
CA GLY A 32 0.79 -3.72 -4.95
C GLY A 32 -0.54 -4.27 -5.48
N GLY A 33 -0.54 -5.56 -5.79
CA GLY A 33 -1.62 -6.27 -6.45
C GLY A 33 -1.47 -6.30 -7.97
N ARG A 34 -2.57 -6.52 -8.68
CA ARG A 34 -2.60 -6.61 -10.14
C ARG A 34 -3.79 -5.82 -10.70
N GLY A 35 -3.50 -4.90 -11.62
CA GLY A 35 -4.54 -4.11 -12.30
C GLY A 35 -5.36 -4.96 -13.28
N ALA A 36 -6.55 -4.48 -13.63
CA ALA A 36 -7.40 -5.13 -14.63
C ALA A 36 -6.66 -5.28 -15.98
N GLY A 37 -6.44 -6.53 -16.42
CA GLY A 37 -5.74 -6.84 -17.67
C GLY A 37 -4.20 -6.77 -17.61
N GLY A 38 -3.60 -6.48 -16.44
CA GLY A 38 -2.15 -6.33 -16.31
C GLY A 38 -1.42 -7.68 -16.25
N ALA A 39 -0.37 -7.85 -17.07
CA ALA A 39 0.52 -9.02 -17.03
C ALA A 39 1.57 -8.95 -15.90
N VAL A 40 1.81 -7.76 -15.34
CA VAL A 40 2.84 -7.52 -14.32
C VAL A 40 2.18 -7.05 -13.01
N PRO A 41 2.63 -7.55 -11.83
CA PRO A 41 2.22 -6.99 -10.55
C PRO A 41 2.52 -5.50 -10.44
N LEU A 42 1.78 -4.82 -9.57
CA LEU A 42 1.95 -3.40 -9.27
C LEU A 42 2.98 -3.24 -8.13
N ARG A 43 3.72 -2.14 -8.19
CA ARG A 43 4.73 -1.75 -7.18
C ARG A 43 4.33 -0.52 -6.37
N ASP A 44 3.15 0.01 -6.64
CA ASP A 44 2.71 1.26 -6.03
C ASP A 44 2.17 1.01 -4.62
N PHE A 45 2.30 2.05 -3.81
CA PHE A 45 1.90 2.06 -2.43
C PHE A 45 1.03 3.29 -2.20
N TRP A 46 -0.14 3.07 -1.61
CA TRP A 46 -1.17 4.08 -1.44
C TRP A 46 -1.65 4.09 0.00
N ARG A 47 -2.15 5.24 0.44
CA ARG A 47 -2.97 5.32 1.64
C ARG A 47 -4.25 6.09 1.41
N TYR A 48 -5.29 5.74 2.14
CA TYR A 48 -6.55 6.44 2.19
C TYR A 48 -6.74 7.05 3.57
N CYS A 49 -6.87 8.37 3.65
CA CYS A 49 -7.15 9.08 4.89
C CYS A 49 -8.64 8.96 5.24
N LEU A 50 -8.97 8.31 6.36
CA LEU A 50 -10.36 8.12 6.78
C LEU A 50 -11.05 9.42 7.19
N ALA A 51 -10.29 10.41 7.68
CA ALA A 51 -10.86 11.68 8.12
C ALA A 51 -11.23 12.59 6.94
N THR A 52 -10.45 12.57 5.87
CA THR A 52 -10.64 13.48 4.72
C THR A 52 -11.20 12.80 3.49
N SER A 53 -11.35 11.47 3.51
CA SER A 53 -11.79 10.65 2.38
C SER A 53 -10.94 10.82 1.11
N LYS A 54 -9.62 10.93 1.28
CA LYS A 54 -8.68 11.20 0.18
C LYS A 54 -7.62 10.11 0.06
N TRP A 55 -7.31 9.76 -1.17
CA TRP A 55 -6.17 8.91 -1.52
C TRP A 55 -4.90 9.75 -1.65
N GLU A 56 -3.78 9.14 -1.27
CA GLU A 56 -2.44 9.66 -1.46
C GLU A 56 -1.55 8.51 -1.92
N ARG A 57 -0.76 8.76 -2.97
CA ARG A 57 0.28 7.83 -3.39
C ARG A 57 1.52 8.10 -2.54
N LEU A 58 2.02 7.06 -1.89
CA LEU A 58 3.21 7.14 -1.07
C LEU A 58 4.44 6.85 -1.93
N GLU A 59 5.46 7.68 -1.82
CA GLU A 59 6.78 7.37 -2.34
C GLU A 59 7.51 6.46 -1.35
N ALA A 60 8.00 5.33 -1.84
CA ALA A 60 8.84 4.47 -1.04
C ALA A 60 10.21 5.12 -0.83
N ARG A 61 10.64 5.19 0.44
CA ARG A 61 12.01 5.54 0.82
C ARG A 61 12.75 4.27 1.25
N GLY A 62 14.06 4.20 0.97
CA GLY A 62 14.86 3.00 1.24
C GLY A 62 14.68 1.92 0.18
N GLU A 63 14.68 0.65 0.60
CA GLU A 63 14.50 -0.52 -0.27
C GLU A 63 13.06 -1.05 -0.16
N PRO A 64 12.12 -0.57 -1.00
CA PRO A 64 10.76 -1.11 -1.00
C PRO A 64 10.71 -2.57 -1.44
N PRO A 65 9.62 -3.28 -1.12
CA PRO A 65 9.32 -4.53 -1.79
C PRO A 65 9.28 -4.35 -3.31
N PRO A 66 9.56 -5.42 -4.07
CA PRO A 66 9.35 -5.44 -5.51
C PRO A 66 7.86 -5.30 -5.84
N ALA A 67 7.52 -5.36 -7.13
CA ALA A 67 6.13 -5.50 -7.51
C ALA A 67 5.56 -6.83 -6.98
N LEU A 68 4.56 -6.76 -6.09
CA LEU A 68 4.02 -7.90 -5.37
C LEU A 68 2.53 -8.11 -5.67
N GLN A 69 2.09 -9.36 -5.68
CA GLN A 69 0.68 -9.75 -5.61
C GLN A 69 0.52 -10.94 -4.65
N GLU A 70 -0.68 -11.18 -4.13
CA GLU A 70 -1.00 -12.30 -3.22
C GLU A 70 -0.16 -12.32 -1.93
N HIS A 71 0.46 -11.19 -1.61
CA HIS A 71 1.17 -10.98 -0.35
C HIS A 71 0.18 -10.61 0.77
N THR A 72 0.66 -10.67 2.01
CA THR A 72 -0.07 -10.15 3.17
C THR A 72 0.67 -8.97 3.77
N ALA A 73 -0.07 -8.10 4.45
CA ALA A 73 0.46 -7.05 5.27
C ALA A 73 -0.32 -6.95 6.60
N THR A 74 0.39 -6.82 7.71
CA THR A 74 -0.21 -6.66 9.04
C THR A 74 0.38 -5.47 9.77
N ALA A 75 -0.43 -4.78 10.57
CA ALA A 75 0.00 -3.65 11.37
C ALA A 75 0.35 -4.07 12.80
N HIS A 76 1.42 -3.50 13.35
CA HIS A 76 1.74 -3.61 14.76
C HIS A 76 2.52 -2.37 15.22
N HIS A 77 1.96 -1.63 16.18
CA HIS A 77 2.37 -0.26 16.51
C HIS A 77 2.40 0.61 15.24
N ASP A 78 3.40 1.48 15.09
CA ASP A 78 3.53 2.41 13.96
C ASP A 78 4.21 1.78 12.74
N ARG A 79 3.97 0.48 12.52
CA ARG A 79 4.65 -0.30 11.47
C ARG A 79 3.71 -1.24 10.75
N LEU A 80 3.94 -1.36 9.44
CA LEU A 80 3.36 -2.41 8.60
C LEU A 80 4.43 -3.45 8.28
N TYR A 81 4.08 -4.72 8.43
CA TYR A 81 4.93 -5.86 8.14
C TYR A 81 4.37 -6.58 6.92
N VAL A 82 5.16 -6.65 5.86
CA VAL A 82 4.76 -7.20 4.55
C VAL A 82 5.54 -8.47 4.29
N PHE A 83 4.84 -9.57 3.99
CA PHE A 83 5.46 -10.87 3.78
C PHE A 83 4.80 -11.66 2.65
N GLY A 84 5.63 -12.46 1.98
CA GLY A 84 5.20 -13.43 0.98
C GLY A 84 4.68 -12.79 -0.30
N GLY A 85 3.82 -13.52 -0.98
CA GLY A 85 3.30 -13.16 -2.30
C GLY A 85 4.22 -13.54 -3.44
N GLU A 86 3.70 -13.36 -4.65
CA GLU A 86 4.43 -13.59 -5.89
C GLU A 86 5.11 -12.29 -6.33
N ALA A 87 6.43 -12.34 -6.42
CA ALA A 87 7.26 -11.29 -6.99
C ALA A 87 8.22 -11.90 -8.01
N GLY A 88 7.76 -12.02 -9.27
CA GLY A 88 8.59 -12.44 -10.39
C GLY A 88 9.54 -13.61 -10.05
N ALA A 89 10.84 -13.38 -10.21
CA ALA A 89 11.90 -14.39 -10.06
C ALA A 89 12.61 -14.38 -8.68
N LEU A 90 11.97 -13.90 -7.61
CA LEU A 90 12.59 -13.99 -6.28
C LEU A 90 12.60 -15.44 -5.78
N ALA A 91 13.80 -15.92 -5.42
CA ALA A 91 13.99 -17.25 -4.81
C ALA A 91 13.59 -17.27 -3.33
N GLU A 92 13.63 -16.12 -2.65
CA GLU A 92 13.25 -15.92 -1.26
C GLU A 92 12.36 -14.69 -1.12
N THR A 93 11.37 -14.75 -0.22
CA THR A 93 10.46 -13.64 0.09
C THR A 93 10.85 -13.00 1.43
N PRO A 94 11.66 -11.92 1.44
CA PRO A 94 12.04 -11.29 2.69
C PRO A 94 10.85 -10.64 3.40
N LEU A 95 10.99 -10.35 4.69
CA LEU A 95 10.02 -9.57 5.46
C LEU A 95 10.35 -8.08 5.29
N TRP A 96 9.44 -7.30 4.72
CA TRP A 96 9.58 -5.85 4.65
C TRP A 96 8.84 -5.17 5.78
N ILE A 97 9.40 -4.07 6.27
CA ILE A 97 8.79 -3.24 7.30
C ILE A 97 8.65 -1.82 6.75
N TYR A 98 7.45 -1.28 6.83
CA TYR A 98 7.18 0.13 6.59
C TYR A 98 6.92 0.83 7.92
N ASP A 99 7.78 1.78 8.29
CA ASP A 99 7.63 2.58 9.50
C ASP A 99 6.85 3.86 9.17
N THR A 100 5.67 4.03 9.77
CA THR A 100 4.78 5.16 9.46
C THR A 100 5.24 6.46 10.11
N THR A 101 6.17 6.41 11.07
CA THR A 101 6.65 7.61 11.78
C THR A 101 7.72 8.38 11.01
N VAL A 102 8.42 7.69 10.10
CA VAL A 102 9.53 8.29 9.33
C VAL A 102 9.03 9.24 8.23
N LEU A 103 7.72 9.32 8.01
CA LEU A 103 7.10 10.20 7.02
C LEU A 103 6.94 11.67 7.46
N ASP A 104 7.01 11.98 8.75
CA ASP A 104 6.58 13.30 9.25
C ASP A 104 7.70 14.34 9.41
N ILE A 105 8.92 14.10 8.91
CA ILE A 105 10.04 15.04 9.12
C ILE A 105 10.16 16.14 8.05
N LEU A 106 9.38 16.15 6.95
CA LEU A 106 9.59 17.15 5.87
C LEU A 106 8.32 17.73 5.22
N ILE A 107 7.33 18.18 6.02
CA ILE A 107 6.32 19.16 5.55
C ILE A 107 6.41 20.47 6.37
N ILE A 108 7.62 20.88 6.72
CA ILE A 108 7.94 22.26 7.09
C ILE A 108 9.18 22.68 6.30
N GLY A 109 8.92 23.31 5.15
CA GLY A 109 9.89 23.90 4.25
C GLY A 109 9.17 24.76 3.22
#